data_AF-X1MRQ0-F1
#
_entry.id   AF-X1MRQ0-F1
#
_cell.length_a   1.000
_cell.length_b   1.000
_cell.length_c   1.000
_cell.angle_alpha   90.00
_cell.angle_beta   90.00
_cell.angle_gamma   90.00
#
_symmetry.space_group_name_H-M   'P 1'
#
loop_
_entity.id
_entity.type
_entity.pdbx_description
1 polymer ?
#
loop_
_entity_poly.entity_id
_entity_poly.type
_entity_poly.pdbx_seq_one_letter_code
_entity_poly.pdbx_strand_id
1 'polypeptide(L)'
;MKFFEIAGLVDFLYKIATKAMGQDVPLDYIKWHIKIGVIIVGETSKILDDGVDPYLKAFSYKMNRQLTSIYVIQFDKALLGHRDPQAYEEFIKFTQELDERIQEKFKINKDFELPYKCRDLLGNTRKAKIFHYIPVYVS
;
A
#
# COMPACT_ATOMS: atom_id res chain seq x y z
N MET A 1 -4.88 27.16 -10.27
CA MET A 1 -5.34 25.75 -10.44
C MET A 1 -4.33 24.73 -9.92
N LYS A 2 -3.05 24.76 -10.35
CA LYS A 2 -1.99 23.83 -9.89
C LYS A 2 -1.73 23.84 -8.37
N PHE A 3 -1.77 25.01 -7.73
CA PHE A 3 -1.53 25.15 -6.28
C PHE A 3 -2.55 24.36 -5.45
N PHE A 4 -3.84 24.38 -5.82
CA PHE A 4 -4.88 23.61 -5.12
C PHE A 4 -4.73 22.09 -5.31
N GLU A 5 -4.21 21.63 -6.46
CA GLU A 5 -3.93 20.21 -6.67
C GLU A 5 -2.76 19.74 -5.80
N ILE A 6 -1.72 20.57 -5.63
CA ILE A 6 -0.58 20.24 -4.75
C ILE A 6 -1.00 20.28 -3.29
N ALA A 7 -1.72 21.32 -2.86
CA ALA A 7 -2.23 21.42 -1.49
C ALA A 7 -3.15 20.24 -1.13
N GLY A 8 -4.03 19.84 -2.05
CA GLY A 8 -4.89 18.66 -1.89
C GLY A 8 -4.09 17.35 -1.83
N LEU A 9 -2.98 17.25 -2.58
CA LEU A 9 -2.09 16.09 -2.49
C LEU A 9 -1.41 16.03 -1.13
N VAL A 10 -0.91 17.15 -0.62
CA VAL A 10 -0.29 17.22 0.71
C VAL A 10 -1.29 16.82 1.80
N ASP A 11 -2.53 17.31 1.75
CA ASP A 11 -3.60 16.91 2.67
C ASP A 11 -3.93 15.41 2.57
N PHE A 12 -3.99 14.87 1.34
CA PHE A 12 -4.18 13.44 1.11
C PHE A 12 -3.07 12.60 1.75
N LEU A 13 -1.81 12.95 1.51
CA LEU A 13 -0.65 12.27 2.08
C LEU A 13 -0.63 12.37 3.60
N TYR A 14 -0.96 13.56 4.15
CA TYR A 14 -1.05 13.78 5.59
C TYR A 14 -2.08 12.86 6.22
N LYS A 15 -3.29 12.77 5.67
CA LYS A 15 -4.36 11.89 6.18
C LYS A 15 -3.96 10.42 6.21
N ILE A 16 -3.23 9.95 5.18
CA ILE A 16 -2.72 8.58 5.17
C ILE A 16 -1.63 8.40 6.22
N ALA A 17 -0.68 9.33 6.30
CA ALA A 17 0.45 9.26 7.22
C ALA A 17 0.04 9.33 8.70
N THR A 18 -1.03 10.06 9.01
CA THR A 18 -1.54 10.22 10.38
C THR A 18 -2.76 9.34 10.68
N LYS A 19 -3.05 8.36 9.83
CA LYS A 19 -4.19 7.45 10.03
C LYS A 19 -4.07 6.72 11.38
N ALA A 20 -5.10 6.85 12.22
CA ALA A 20 -5.26 5.98 13.39
C ALA A 20 -5.79 4.58 12.99
N MET A 21 -5.58 3.60 13.87
CA MET A 21 -6.12 2.24 13.67
C MET A 21 -7.65 2.29 13.55
N GLY A 22 -8.21 1.64 12.54
CA GLY A 22 -9.66 1.65 12.28
C GLY A 22 -10.23 2.95 11.71
N GLN A 23 -9.42 3.99 11.50
CA GLN A 23 -9.87 5.23 10.87
C GLN A 23 -9.95 5.08 9.35
N ASP A 24 -11.08 5.49 8.78
CA ASP A 24 -11.23 5.61 7.34
C ASP A 24 -10.46 6.83 6.82
N VAL A 25 -9.63 6.60 5.80
CA VAL A 25 -8.86 7.64 5.11
C VAL A 25 -9.01 7.46 3.61
N PRO A 26 -8.99 8.54 2.82
CA PRO A 26 -9.00 8.41 1.37
C PRO A 26 -7.78 7.61 0.92
N LEU A 27 -8.03 6.60 0.08
CA LEU A 27 -6.98 5.77 -0.54
C LEU A 27 -6.78 6.08 -2.03
N ASP A 28 -7.54 7.04 -2.55
CA ASP A 28 -7.44 7.52 -3.93
C ASP A 28 -7.44 9.04 -3.94
N TYR A 29 -6.49 9.62 -4.67
CA TYR A 29 -6.44 11.04 -4.98
C TYR A 29 -6.51 11.21 -6.50
N ILE A 30 -7.64 11.71 -7.00
CA ILE A 30 -7.86 11.91 -8.44
C ILE A 30 -8.15 13.38 -8.69
N LYS A 31 -7.20 14.04 -9.33
CA LYS A 31 -7.30 15.37 -9.92
C LYS A 31 -6.84 15.32 -11.38
N TRP A 32 -6.91 16.44 -12.08
CA TRP A 32 -6.67 16.48 -13.52
C TRP A 32 -5.28 15.95 -13.89
N HIS A 33 -4.25 16.37 -13.15
CA HIS A 33 -2.85 15.98 -13.42
C HIS A 33 -2.29 14.92 -12.46
N ILE A 34 -2.98 14.64 -11.36
CA ILE A 34 -2.47 13.76 -10.29
C ILE A 34 -3.51 12.69 -9.98
N LYS A 35 -3.19 11.44 -10.29
CA LYS A 35 -4.05 10.29 -10.02
C LYS A 35 -3.27 9.23 -9.26
N ILE A 36 -3.40 9.24 -7.94
CA ILE A 36 -2.64 8.37 -7.03
C ILE A 36 -3.59 7.39 -6.33
N GLY A 37 -3.20 6.12 -6.28
CA GLY A 37 -3.85 5.09 -5.48
C GLY A 37 -2.94 4.58 -4.39
N VAL A 38 -3.51 4.27 -3.24
CA VAL A 38 -2.80 3.65 -2.11
C VAL A 38 -3.52 2.36 -1.71
N ILE A 39 -2.73 1.31 -1.46
CA ILE A 39 -3.19 0.03 -0.93
C ILE A 39 -2.40 -0.24 0.35
N ILE A 40 -3.10 -0.42 1.47
CA ILE A 40 -2.48 -0.67 2.76
C ILE A 40 -2.62 -2.17 3.06
N VAL A 41 -1.49 -2.88 3.08
CA VAL A 41 -1.39 -4.31 3.39
C VAL A 41 -1.16 -4.55 4.89
N GLY A 42 -0.82 -3.50 5.62
CA GLY A 42 -0.42 -3.54 7.04
C GLY A 42 -1.46 -4.00 8.06
N GLU A 43 -2.74 -4.12 7.71
CA GLU A 43 -3.76 -4.78 8.55
C GLU A 43 -3.74 -6.32 8.38
N THR A 44 -2.54 -6.85 8.25
CA THR A 44 -1.94 -8.12 8.70
C THR A 44 -2.76 -9.26 9.32
N SER A 45 -4.03 -9.14 9.68
CA SER A 45 -4.88 -10.33 9.84
C SER A 45 -5.42 -10.73 8.47
N LYS A 46 -5.90 -9.77 7.68
CA LYS A 46 -6.56 -10.05 6.39
C LYS A 46 -5.68 -10.75 5.37
N ILE A 47 -4.38 -10.45 5.30
CA ILE A 47 -3.49 -11.16 4.35
C ILE A 47 -3.15 -12.57 4.82
N LEU A 48 -3.17 -12.81 6.14
CA LEU A 48 -2.98 -14.14 6.70
C LEU A 48 -4.28 -14.98 6.60
N ASP A 49 -5.43 -14.33 6.78
CA ASP A 49 -6.76 -14.97 6.77
C ASP A 49 -7.28 -15.18 5.34
N ASP A 50 -7.21 -14.15 4.50
CA ASP A 50 -7.82 -14.11 3.16
C ASP A 50 -6.78 -14.22 2.01
N GLY A 51 -5.49 -14.33 2.34
CA GLY A 51 -4.41 -14.35 1.37
C GLY A 51 -4.24 -13.03 0.60
N VAL A 52 -3.65 -13.11 -0.59
CA VAL A 52 -3.29 -11.91 -1.40
C VAL A 52 -4.43 -11.40 -2.29
N ASP A 53 -5.47 -12.20 -2.52
CA ASP A 53 -6.53 -11.93 -3.49
C ASP A 53 -7.32 -10.62 -3.24
N PRO A 54 -7.67 -10.24 -2.00
CA PRO A 54 -8.31 -8.95 -1.74
C PRO A 54 -7.47 -7.76 -2.22
N TYR A 55 -6.14 -7.85 -2.09
CA TYR A 55 -5.21 -6.80 -2.51
C TYR A 55 -5.04 -6.77 -4.02
N LEU A 56 -5.05 -7.93 -4.70
CA LEU A 56 -5.08 -7.98 -6.16
C LEU A 56 -6.38 -7.39 -6.72
N LYS A 57 -7.52 -7.62 -6.06
CA LYS A 57 -8.80 -6.96 -6.41
C LYS A 57 -8.71 -5.45 -6.20
N ALA A 58 -8.16 -5.00 -5.08
CA ALA A 58 -7.94 -3.58 -4.83
C ALA A 58 -7.03 -2.97 -5.90
N PHE A 59 -5.94 -3.65 -6.29
CA PHE A 59 -5.04 -3.21 -7.35
C PHE A 59 -5.74 -3.11 -8.71
N SER A 60 -6.53 -4.13 -9.07
CA SER A 60 -7.35 -4.09 -10.28
C SER A 60 -8.34 -2.92 -10.27
N TYR A 61 -8.96 -2.61 -9.14
CA TYR A 61 -9.82 -1.44 -8.99
C TYR A 61 -9.03 -0.13 -9.22
N LYS A 62 -7.82 0.00 -8.66
CA LYS A 62 -6.94 1.15 -8.92
C LYS A 62 -6.60 1.29 -10.41
N MET A 63 -6.29 0.17 -11.07
CA MET A 63 -6.01 0.13 -12.51
C MET A 63 -7.22 0.60 -13.34
N ASN A 64 -8.42 0.11 -13.02
CA ASN A 64 -9.66 0.47 -13.72
C ASN A 64 -10.01 1.95 -13.59
N ARG A 65 -9.60 2.60 -12.49
CA ARG A 65 -9.76 4.05 -12.30
C ARG A 65 -8.72 4.89 -13.03
N GLN A 66 -7.85 4.27 -13.82
CA GLN A 66 -6.76 4.93 -14.56
C GLN A 66 -5.85 5.77 -13.65
N LEU A 67 -5.49 5.22 -12.47
CA LEU A 67 -4.52 5.85 -11.60
C LEU A 67 -3.13 5.77 -12.23
N THR A 68 -2.38 6.86 -12.22
CA THR A 68 -1.07 6.95 -12.87
C THR A 68 0.08 6.57 -11.94
N SER A 69 -0.21 6.41 -10.64
CA SER A 69 0.74 6.01 -9.62
C SER A 69 0.01 5.21 -8.54
N ILE A 70 0.52 4.03 -8.19
CA ILE A 70 -0.06 3.15 -7.18
C ILE A 70 1.00 2.82 -6.15
N TYR A 71 0.74 3.14 -4.89
CA TYR A 71 1.59 2.78 -3.76
C TYR A 71 1.00 1.62 -2.98
N VAL A 72 1.79 0.59 -2.73
CA VAL A 72 1.45 -0.52 -1.83
C VAL A 72 2.29 -0.38 -0.57
N ILE A 73 1.63 -0.12 0.55
CA ILE A 73 2.26 0.11 1.85
C ILE A 73 2.09 -1.13 2.71
N GLN A 74 3.21 -1.78 3.03
CA GLN A 74 3.28 -2.96 3.87
C GLN A 74 3.84 -2.56 5.24
N PHE A 75 3.11 -2.85 6.31
CA PHE A 75 3.60 -2.66 7.68
C PHE A 75 4.03 -4.00 8.26
N ASP A 76 5.23 -4.05 8.83
CA ASP A 76 5.72 -5.21 9.54
C ASP A 76 5.02 -5.33 10.90
N LYS A 77 4.34 -6.45 11.14
CA LYS A 77 3.95 -6.87 12.49
C LYS A 77 5.17 -7.49 13.19
N ALA A 78 6.12 -6.67 13.62
CA ALA A 78 7.28 -7.16 14.38
C ALA A 78 6.88 -7.88 15.71
N LEU A 79 5.70 -7.56 16.27
CA LEU A 79 5.12 -8.29 17.41
C LEU A 79 4.64 -9.70 17.06
N LEU A 80 4.22 -9.94 15.81
CA LEU A 80 3.85 -11.27 15.35
C LEU A 80 5.09 -12.15 15.35
N GLY A 81 6.23 -11.70 14.81
CA GLY A 81 7.46 -12.52 14.82
C GLY A 81 7.98 -12.90 16.22
N HIS A 82 7.64 -12.15 17.27
CA HIS A 82 7.99 -12.50 18.66
C HIS A 82 6.97 -13.43 19.32
N ARG A 83 5.70 -13.36 18.92
CA ARG A 83 4.60 -14.15 19.49
C ARG A 83 4.33 -15.44 18.71
N ASP A 84 4.55 -15.40 17.41
CA ASP A 84 4.28 -16.41 16.41
C ASP A 84 5.22 -16.23 15.19
N PRO A 85 6.43 -16.82 15.26
CA PRO A 85 7.41 -16.76 14.17
C PRO A 85 6.87 -17.37 12.85
N GLN A 86 6.01 -18.39 12.93
CA GLN A 86 5.47 -19.06 11.75
C GLN A 86 4.52 -18.13 10.99
N ALA A 87 3.59 -17.49 11.69
CA ALA A 87 2.69 -16.52 11.07
C ALA A 87 3.46 -15.32 10.48
N TYR A 88 4.61 -14.97 11.05
CA TYR A 88 5.48 -13.94 10.48
C TYR A 88 6.14 -14.39 9.18
N GLU A 89 6.65 -15.62 9.10
CA GLU A 89 7.17 -16.18 7.84
C GLU A 89 6.10 -16.27 6.76
N GLU A 90 4.88 -16.69 7.12
CA GLU A 90 3.73 -16.72 6.21
C GLU A 90 3.36 -15.32 5.72
N PHE A 91 3.36 -14.32 6.61
CA PHE A 91 3.16 -12.93 6.21
C PHE A 91 4.21 -12.48 5.18
N ILE A 92 5.49 -12.77 5.42
CA ILE A 92 6.56 -12.43 4.47
C ILE A 92 6.32 -13.10 3.12
N LYS A 93 5.99 -14.40 3.11
CA LYS A 93 5.67 -15.15 1.88
C LYS A 93 4.50 -14.53 1.12
N PHE A 94 3.38 -14.22 1.79
CA PHE A 94 2.24 -13.59 1.12
C PHE A 94 2.55 -12.18 0.61
N THR A 95 3.37 -11.39 1.32
CA THR A 95 3.77 -10.07 0.82
C THR A 95 4.66 -10.15 -0.42
N GLN A 96 5.49 -11.19 -0.53
CA GLN A 96 6.29 -11.48 -1.73
C GLN A 96 5.39 -11.97 -2.87
N GLU A 97 4.52 -12.94 -2.60
CA GLU A 97 3.53 -13.46 -3.56
C GLU A 97 2.67 -12.33 -4.12
N LEU A 98 2.24 -11.38 -3.28
CA LEU A 98 1.46 -10.23 -3.71
C LEU A 98 2.23 -9.37 -4.72
N ASP A 99 3.52 -9.07 -4.47
CA ASP A 99 4.34 -8.29 -5.39
C ASP A 99 4.53 -9.02 -6.74
N GLU A 100 4.85 -10.31 -6.68
CA GLU A 100 5.01 -11.16 -7.87
C GLU A 100 3.72 -11.21 -8.69
N ARG A 101 2.58 -11.53 -8.06
CA ARG A 101 1.28 -11.60 -8.74
C ARG A 101 0.82 -10.25 -9.27
N ILE A 102 1.19 -9.13 -8.65
CA ILE A 102 0.93 -7.80 -9.22
C ILE A 102 1.70 -7.62 -10.52
N GLN A 103 3.01 -7.92 -10.52
CA GLN A 103 3.88 -7.76 -11.68
C GLN A 103 3.51 -8.70 -12.83
N GLU A 104 3.04 -9.91 -12.53
CA GLU A 104 2.59 -10.89 -13.53
C GLU A 104 1.24 -10.51 -14.15
N LYS A 105 0.28 -10.09 -13.32
CA LYS A 105 -1.12 -9.93 -13.73
C LYS A 105 -1.43 -8.59 -14.38
N PHE A 106 -0.69 -7.53 -14.02
CA PHE A 106 -1.00 -6.18 -14.46
C PHE A 106 0.12 -5.59 -15.31
N LYS A 107 -0.25 -4.80 -16.32
CA LYS A 107 0.70 -4.05 -17.13
C LYS A 107 1.20 -2.82 -16.37
N ILE A 108 2.27 -3.00 -15.60
CA ILE A 108 2.84 -1.99 -14.71
C ILE A 108 4.38 -1.97 -14.82
N ASN A 109 4.99 -0.88 -14.39
CA ASN A 109 6.42 -0.80 -14.09
C ASN A 109 6.60 -0.62 -12.58
N LYS A 110 7.37 -1.48 -11.92
CA LYS A 110 7.78 -1.26 -10.53
C LYS A 110 8.92 -0.24 -10.53
N ASP A 111 8.68 0.92 -9.90
CA ASP A 111 9.62 2.04 -9.89
C ASP A 111 10.63 1.89 -8.74
N PHE A 112 10.14 1.71 -7.52
CA PHE A 112 11.00 1.47 -6.37
C PHE A 112 10.34 0.62 -5.29
N GLU A 113 11.21 0.07 -4.44
CA GLU A 113 10.89 -0.47 -3.13
C GLU A 113 11.68 0.32 -2.08
N LEU A 114 10.98 0.89 -1.11
CA LEU A 114 11.59 1.68 -0.03
C LEU A 114 11.28 1.05 1.33
N PRO A 115 12.27 0.39 1.98
CA PRO A 115 12.15 0.00 3.37
C PRO A 115 12.32 1.20 4.29
N TYR A 116 11.52 1.28 5.35
CA TYR A 116 11.59 2.33 6.36
C TYR A 116 11.21 1.81 7.75
N LYS A 117 11.42 2.64 8.77
CA LYS A 117 10.99 2.38 10.15
C LYS A 117 10.01 3.46 10.60
N CYS A 118 8.93 3.06 11.25
CA CYS A 118 7.94 3.97 11.83
C CYS A 118 7.64 3.58 13.28
N ARG A 119 6.95 4.44 14.02
CA ARG A 119 6.45 4.12 15.37
C ARG A 119 4.96 3.81 15.30
N ASP A 120 4.52 2.78 16.00
CA ASP A 120 3.10 2.52 16.18
C ASP A 120 2.49 3.40 17.30
N LEU A 121 1.17 3.27 17.50
CA LEU A 121 0.43 4.00 18.53
C LEU A 121 0.92 3.70 19.96
N LEU A 122 1.64 2.60 20.16
CA LEU A 122 2.21 2.19 21.45
C LEU A 122 3.68 2.64 21.60
N GLY A 123 4.20 3.42 20.64
CA GLY A 123 5.59 3.91 20.64
C GLY A 123 6.64 2.89 20.19
N ASN A 124 6.23 1.69 19.77
CA ASN A 124 7.15 0.65 19.33
C ASN A 124 7.65 0.93 17.91
N THR A 125 8.92 0.64 17.66
CA THR A 125 9.46 0.71 16.29
C THR A 125 8.93 -0.46 15.46
N ARG A 126 8.46 -0.15 14.25
CA ARG A 126 7.97 -1.09 13.23
C ARG A 126 8.80 -0.91 11.98
N LYS A 127 9.09 -2.01 11.29
CA LYS A 127 9.59 -1.93 9.91
C LYS A 127 8.38 -1.76 8.99
N ALA A 128 8.61 -1.20 7.83
CA ALA A 128 7.59 -1.09 6.81
C ALA A 128 8.27 -0.99 5.45
N LYS A 129 7.51 -1.25 4.39
CA LYS A 129 7.96 -1.15 3.01
C LYS A 129 6.91 -0.42 2.19
N ILE A 130 7.37 0.38 1.25
CA ILE A 130 6.53 0.99 0.22
C ILE A 130 7.00 0.46 -1.12
N PHE A 131 6.06 -0.06 -1.89
CA PHE A 131 6.25 -0.39 -3.30
C PHE A 131 5.54 0.68 -4.11
N HIS A 132 6.23 1.20 -5.12
CA HIS A 132 5.65 2.13 -6.07
C HIS A 132 5.55 1.46 -7.44
N TYR A 133 4.34 1.45 -8.00
CA TYR A 133 4.05 0.94 -9.33
C TYR A 133 3.47 2.05 -10.20
N ILE A 134 3.93 2.08 -11.45
CA ILE A 134 3.48 3.00 -12.50
C ILE A 134 2.66 2.18 -13.51
N PRO A 135 1.34 2.36 -13.56
CA PRO A 135 0.51 1.72 -14.56
C PRO A 135 0.82 2.13 -15.99
N VAL A 136 0.77 1.16 -16.91
CA VAL A 136 0.95 1.38 -18.34
C VAL A 136 -0.39 1.16 -19.04
N TYR A 137 -1.04 2.25 -19.42
CA TYR A 137 -2.29 2.22 -20.18
C TYR A 137 -1.99 2.29 -21.67
N VAL A 138 -2.64 1.43 -22.47
CA VAL A 138 -2.62 1.57 -23.92
C VAL A 138 -3.66 2.62 -24.27
N SER A 139 -3.22 3.68 -24.94
CA SER A 139 -4.07 4.75 -25.49
C SER A 139 -4.91 4.26 -26.66
#